data_AF-A0A1A5D1V2-F1
#
_entry.id   AF-A0A1A5D1V2-F1
#
_cell.length_a   1.000
_cell.length_b   1.000
_cell.length_c   1.000
_cell.angle_alpha   90.00
_cell.angle_beta   90.00
_cell.angle_gamma   90.00
#
_symmetry.space_group_name_H-M   'P 1'
#
loop_
_entity.id
_entity.type
_entity.pdbx_description
1 polymer ?
#
loop_
_entity_poly.entity_id
_entity_poly.type
_entity_poly.pdbx_seq_one_letter_code
_entity_poly.pdbx_strand_id
1 'polypeptide(L)' 'MKPDICACPNCICELDAAAVREGERYFCCQACAQGHPEDRQCKDPECPCADSGRLKKAQERQLDHSLEETFPASDPISP' A
#
# COMPACT_ATOMS: atom_id res chain seq x y z
N MET A 1 -19.20 -2.61 -11.68
CA MET A 1 -19.11 -3.60 -10.59
C MET A 1 -18.40 -2.94 -9.42
N LYS A 2 -18.93 -3.08 -8.20
CA LYS A 2 -18.16 -2.82 -6.98
C LYS A 2 -17.29 -4.06 -6.71
N PRO A 3 -16.02 -3.93 -6.30
CA PRO A 3 -15.24 -5.08 -5.89
C PRO A 3 -15.85 -5.66 -4.60
N ASP A 4 -15.87 -6.98 -4.48
CA ASP A 4 -16.30 -7.67 -3.26
C ASP A 4 -15.18 -7.73 -2.21
N ILE A 5 -13.95 -7.37 -2.58
CA ILE A 5 -12.77 -7.38 -1.71
C ILE A 5 -12.19 -5.97 -1.51
N CYS A 6 -11.63 -5.73 -0.33
CA CYS A 6 -10.96 -4.48 0.00
C CYS A 6 -9.78 -4.20 -0.96
N ALA A 7 -9.61 -2.94 -1.39
CA ALA A 7 -8.52 -2.52 -2.26
C ALA A 7 -7.13 -2.56 -1.58
N CYS A 8 -7.07 -2.85 -0.29
CA CYS A 8 -5.82 -3.02 0.43
C CYS A 8 -5.19 -4.39 0.07
N PRO A 9 -3.92 -4.44 -0.36
CA PRO A 9 -3.31 -5.63 -0.96
C PRO A 9 -3.16 -6.82 0.00
N ASN A 10 -3.17 -6.58 1.31
CA ASN A 10 -3.05 -7.62 2.35
C ASN A 10 -4.29 -7.70 3.23
N CYS A 11 -5.40 -7.11 2.79
CA CYS A 11 -6.66 -7.16 3.51
C CYS A 11 -7.51 -8.30 2.98
N ILE A 12 -7.98 -9.14 3.90
CA ILE A 12 -8.84 -10.29 3.61
C ILE A 12 -10.32 -10.00 3.88
N CYS A 13 -10.67 -8.75 4.21
CA CYS A 13 -12.04 -8.35 4.52
C CYS A 13 -12.86 -8.15 3.23
N GLU A 14 -14.09 -8.67 3.24
CA GLU A 14 -15.08 -8.46 2.19
C GLU A 14 -15.73 -7.06 2.32
N LEU A 15 -16.15 -6.49 1.18
CA LEU A 15 -16.77 -5.17 1.11
C LEU A 15 -18.30 -5.27 1.15
N ASP A 16 -18.86 -5.00 2.33
CA ASP A 16 -20.30 -4.90 2.53
C ASP A 16 -20.87 -3.50 2.21
N ALA A 17 -22.16 -3.29 2.49
CA ALA A 17 -22.82 -1.99 2.36
C ALA A 17 -22.15 -0.85 3.15
N ALA A 18 -21.27 -1.16 4.10
CA ALA A 18 -20.48 -0.21 4.87
C ALA A 18 -19.12 0.14 4.23
N ALA A 19 -18.84 -0.29 2.99
CA ALA A 19 -17.60 -0.01 2.29
C ALA A 19 -17.36 1.51 2.14
N VAL A 20 -16.16 1.94 2.49
CA VAL A 20 -15.68 3.32 2.35
C VAL A 20 -15.03 3.47 0.98
N ARG A 21 -15.45 4.45 0.19
CA ARG A 21 -14.83 4.77 -1.10
C ARG A 21 -13.91 5.96 -0.96
N GLU A 22 -12.63 5.78 -1.25
CA GLU A 22 -11.63 6.86 -1.34
C GLU A 22 -11.14 6.95 -2.79
N GLY A 23 -11.53 8.02 -3.49
CA GLY A 23 -11.29 8.17 -4.93
C GLY A 23 -11.94 7.06 -5.75
N GLU A 24 -11.09 6.26 -6.41
CA GLU A 24 -11.46 5.11 -7.26
C GLU A 24 -11.30 3.75 -6.56
N ARG A 25 -10.90 3.75 -5.28
CA ARG A 25 -10.69 2.52 -4.50
C ARG A 25 -11.76 2.37 -3.43
N TYR A 26 -12.13 1.12 -3.15
CA TYR A 26 -13.09 0.76 -2.10
C TYR A 26 -12.39 0.02 -0.97
N PHE A 27 -12.73 0.35 0.27
CA PHE A 27 -12.08 -0.14 1.48
C PHE A 27 -13.12 -0.59 2.51
N CYS A 28 -12.80 -1.61 3.30
CA CYS A 28 -13.70 -2.12 4.34
C CYS A 28 -13.83 -1.14 5.53
N CYS A 29 -12.84 -0.27 5.74
CA CYS A 29 -12.84 0.71 6.82
C CYS A 29 -11.97 1.93 6.49
N GLN A 30 -12.11 2.99 7.29
CA GLN A 30 -11.34 4.24 7.12
C GLN A 30 -9.84 4.05 7.39
N ALA A 31 -9.45 3.05 8.19
CA ALA A 31 -8.03 2.75 8.43
C ALA A 31 -7.35 2.21 7.16
N CYS A 32 -7.98 1.28 6.45
CA CYS A 32 -7.47 0.77 5.17
C CYS A 32 -7.43 1.87 4.11
N ALA A 33 -8.41 2.77 4.09
CA ALA A 33 -8.47 3.88 3.14
C ALA A 33 -7.31 4.87 3.33
N GLN A 34 -6.88 5.07 4.58
CA GLN A 34 -5.73 5.92 4.95
C GLN A 34 -4.39 5.17 4.97
N GLY A 35 -4.39 3.85 4.73
CA GLY A 35 -3.17 3.03 4.75
C GLY A 35 -2.58 2.80 6.14
N HIS A 36 -3.43 2.57 7.15
CA HIS A 36 -3.03 2.29 8.54
C HIS A 36 -2.12 3.38 9.16
N PRO A 37 -2.58 4.64 9.29
CA PRO A 37 -1.83 5.67 9.98
C PRO A 37 -1.63 5.25 11.45
N GLU A 38 -0.40 5.34 11.95
CA GLU A 38 -0.04 5.00 13.34
C GLU A 38 -0.38 3.55 13.74
N ASP A 39 -0.26 2.60 12.81
CA ASP A 39 -0.55 1.17 13.05
C ASP A 39 -2.01 0.90 13.47
N ARG A 40 -2.94 1.79 13.11
CA ARG A 40 -4.35 1.63 13.44
C ARG A 40 -4.90 0.36 12.77
N GLN A 41 -5.34 -0.59 13.57
CA GLN A 41 -5.92 -1.88 13.13
C GLN A 41 -7.10 -1.68 12.16
N CYS A 42 -7.31 -2.67 11.29
CA CYS A 42 -8.54 -2.77 10.49
C CYS A 42 -9.79 -2.92 11.39
N LYS A 43 -10.98 -2.92 10.78
CA LYS A 43 -12.22 -3.32 11.44
C LYS A 43 -12.09 -4.67 12.13
N ASP A 44 -11.35 -5.58 11.52
CA ASP A 44 -11.04 -6.90 12.06
C ASP A 44 -9.64 -6.92 12.70
N PRO A 45 -9.55 -7.31 13.99
CA PRO A 45 -8.27 -7.47 14.69
C PRO A 45 -7.43 -8.65 14.14
N GLU A 46 -8.07 -9.55 13.41
CA GLU A 46 -7.44 -10.76 12.84
C GLU A 46 -6.91 -10.54 11.42
N CYS A 47 -7.18 -9.36 10.84
CA CYS A 47 -6.76 -9.04 9.49
C CYS A 47 -5.28 -8.61 9.46
N PRO A 48 -4.42 -9.29 8.67
CA PRO A 48 -2.97 -9.03 8.63
C PRO A 48 -2.59 -7.74 7.87
N CYS A 49 -3.56 -6.97 7.37
CA CYS A 49 -3.29 -5.78 6.58
C CYS A 49 -2.61 -4.66 7.37
N ALA A 50 -2.85 -4.57 8.68
CA ALA A 50 -2.21 -3.58 9.55
C ALA A 50 -0.69 -3.83 9.65
N ASP A 51 -0.27 -5.07 9.83
CA ASP A 51 1.14 -5.46 9.90
C ASP A 51 1.85 -5.31 8.54
N SER A 52 1.16 -5.70 7.47
CA SER A 52 1.71 -5.64 6.11
C SER A 52 1.98 -4.22 5.60
N GLY A 53 1.29 -3.20 6.15
CA GLY A 53 1.53 -1.79 5.83
C GLY A 53 2.94 -1.32 6.23
N ARG A 54 3.49 -1.84 7.33
CA ARG A 54 4.87 -1.56 7.76
C ARG A 54 5.91 -2.14 6.80
N LEU A 55 5.71 -3.39 6.38
CA LEU A 55 6.63 -4.10 5.50
C LEU A 55 6.82 -3.38 4.16
N LYS A 56 5.74 -2.86 3.57
CA LYS A 56 5.81 -2.17 2.27
C LYS A 56 6.58 -0.84 2.35
N LYS A 57 6.31 -0.02 3.39
CA LYS A 57 7.06 1.24 3.62
C LYS A 57 8.55 1.01 3.86
N ALA A 58 8.92 -0.11 4.50
CA ALA A 58 10.32 -0.47 4.70
C ALA A 58 11.00 -0.89 3.39
N GLN A 59 10.31 -1.64 2.53
CA GLN A 59 10.81 -2.05 1.23
C GLN A 59 10.94 -0.88 0.24
N GLU A 60 9.99 0.05 0.22
CA GLU A 60 10.04 1.23 -0.67
C GLU A 60 11.27 2.11 -0.40
N ARG A 61 11.65 2.30 0.88
CA ARG A 61 12.87 3.02 1.31
C ARG A 61 14.19 2.29 1.04
N GLN A 62 14.13 1.04 0.56
CA GLN A 62 15.30 0.29 0.15
C GLN A 62 15.45 0.28 -1.38
N LEU A 63 14.35 0.53 -2.12
CA LEU A 63 14.32 0.54 -3.58
C LEU A 63 14.83 1.87 -4.15
N ASP A 64 14.41 2.99 -3.58
CA ASP A 64 14.93 4.34 -3.88
C ASP A 64 16.46 4.40 -3.77
N HIS A 65 17.01 3.96 -2.64
CA HIS A 65 18.47 3.98 -2.41
C HIS A 65 19.25 3.02 -3.35
N SER A 66 18.60 2.04 -3.96
CA SER A 66 19.25 1.07 -4.85
C SER A 66 19.23 1.47 -6.32
N LEU A 67 18.45 2.50 -6.69
CA LEU A 67 18.34 2.99 -8.08
C LEU A 67 19.22 4.20 -8.36
N GLU A 68 19.65 4.92 -7.31
CA GLU A 68 20.55 6.09 -7.42
C GLU A 68 22.01 5.69 -7.71
N GLU A 69 22.40 4.45 -7.36
CA GLU A 69 23.80 3.97 -7.40
C GLU A 69 24.10 3.03 -8.60
N THR A 70 23.32 3.04 -9.69
CA THR A 70 23.63 2.17 -10.85
C THR A 70 23.51 2.80 -12.23
N PHE A 71 23.40 4.12 -12.34
CA PHE A 71 23.53 4.78 -13.65
C PHE A 71 24.31 6.10 -13.61
N PRO A 72 25.63 6.08 -13.41
CA PRO A 72 26.50 6.97 -14.16
C PRO A 72 26.76 6.30 -15.53
N ALA A 73 25.72 6.17 -16.36
CA ALA A 73 25.96 6.11 -17.80
C ALA A 73 26.28 7.54 -18.27
N SER A 74 27.35 8.11 -17.70
CA SER A 74 28.10 9.19 -18.33
C SER A 74 28.76 8.56 -19.54
N ASP A 75 27.97 8.38 -20.60
CA ASP A 75 28.50 8.23 -21.95
C ASP A 75 29.30 9.52 -22.17
N PRO A 76 30.65 9.49 -22.18
CA PRO A 76 31.38 10.68 -22.56
C PRO A 76 31.00 10.94 -24.00
N ILE A 77 30.33 12.05 -24.27
CA ILE A 77 30.20 12.55 -25.64
C ILE A 77 31.63 12.58 -26.20
N SER A 78 31.92 11.63 -27.08
CA SER A 78 33.15 11.48 -27.86
C SER A 78 32.80 11.81 -29.30
N PRO A 79 33.73 12.27 -30.17
CA PRO A 79 35.04 12.92 -30.00
C PRO A 79 35.06 14.42 -30.38
#